data_AF-A0A2H0S0S8-F1
#
_entry.id   AF-A0A2H0S0S8-F1
#
_cell.length_a   1.000
_cell.length_b   1.000
_cell.length_c   1.000
_cell.angle_alpha   90.00
_cell.angle_beta   90.00
_cell.angle_gamma   90.00
#
_symmetry.space_group_name_H-M   'P 1'
#
loop_
_entity.id
_entity.type
_entity.pdbx_description
1 polymer ?
#
loop_
_entity_poly.entity_id
_entity_poly.type
_entity_poly.pdbx_seq_one_letter_code
_entity_poly.pdbx_strand_id
1 'polypeptide(L)'
;MPHSGPKKNPLGNVHLIAFSLLLALGTITLFFQERSSWQANVLPFMDVDWNSRQGNAVFFLLSHGIINGFPDNTFKGDEYVTRAQAAKIMLLAGALPITHTANNGKFTDVAEDEWYTPYVATAADRGIIRGYHSSQSQAQFKPRNPVSTAEFLTMLGRTFDFEEYWPHGYRDVPQGTWYSRHAGNAWYYELFPERIFYLEPQRPLTRYEIAIAIHQLYRQPERKKGLPWWIPPRLPGLSQTSIPLQSPRVRQSSSSSSSFTG
;
A
#
# COMPACT_ATOMS: atom_id res chain seq x y z
N MET A 1 36.45 101.43 -10.55
CA MET A 1 36.66 101.40 -9.08
C MET A 1 35.29 101.59 -8.42
N PRO A 2 34.91 100.89 -7.32
CA PRO A 2 35.63 99.95 -6.44
C PRO A 2 35.15 98.48 -6.61
N HIS A 3 35.97 97.44 -6.44
CA HIS A 3 36.52 96.84 -5.22
C HIS A 3 35.51 96.03 -4.37
N SER A 4 35.54 94.70 -4.50
CA SER A 4 35.54 93.79 -3.34
C SER A 4 35.97 92.38 -3.77
N GLY A 5 37.07 91.90 -3.20
CA GLY A 5 37.65 90.58 -3.42
C GLY A 5 36.89 89.43 -2.73
N PRO A 6 37.48 88.22 -2.72
CA PRO A 6 36.78 86.94 -2.62
C PRO A 6 36.52 86.51 -1.17
N LYS A 7 35.43 85.74 -0.95
CA LYS A 7 35.24 84.92 0.25
C LYS A 7 35.14 83.44 -0.10
N LYS A 8 35.78 82.65 0.76
CA LYS A 8 36.21 81.26 0.64
C LYS A 8 35.10 80.23 0.95
N ASN A 9 35.17 79.11 0.22
CA ASN A 9 34.98 77.70 0.65
C ASN A 9 33.59 77.22 1.17
N PRO A 10 33.34 75.89 1.27
CA PRO A 10 33.65 74.79 0.34
C PRO A 10 32.47 73.78 0.19
N LEU A 11 32.63 72.78 -0.70
CA LEU A 11 32.13 71.38 -0.62
C LEU A 11 30.70 71.14 -0.05
N GLY A 12 29.76 70.48 -0.73
CA GLY A 12 29.82 69.69 -1.93
C GLY A 12 28.45 69.05 -2.19
N ASN A 13 28.33 68.50 -3.40
CA ASN A 13 27.53 67.35 -3.82
C ASN A 13 26.28 67.01 -2.98
N VAL A 14 25.08 67.09 -3.58
CA VAL A 14 24.27 65.94 -4.03
C VAL A 14 23.02 66.51 -4.73
N HIS A 15 23.01 66.56 -6.05
CA HIS A 15 21.78 66.63 -6.85
C HIS A 15 21.86 65.64 -8.01
N LEU A 16 22.08 64.37 -7.66
CA LEU A 16 21.45 63.26 -8.36
C LEU A 16 20.40 62.71 -7.39
N ILE A 17 19.29 62.20 -7.91
CA ILE A 17 18.08 61.67 -7.25
C ILE A 17 16.91 62.66 -7.32
N ALA A 18 16.27 62.69 -8.47
CA ALA A 18 14.85 63.05 -8.60
C ALA A 18 14.30 62.54 -9.94
N PHE A 19 14.43 61.24 -10.24
CA PHE A 19 13.63 60.58 -11.30
C PHE A 19 13.54 59.06 -11.05
N SER A 20 13.13 58.67 -9.84
CA SER A 20 12.82 57.28 -9.49
C SER A 20 11.49 57.20 -8.74
N LEU A 21 10.38 57.57 -9.40
CA LEU A 21 9.03 57.33 -8.86
C LEU A 21 7.92 57.45 -9.93
N LEU A 22 8.18 56.93 -11.14
CA LEU A 22 7.18 56.80 -12.21
C LEU A 22 7.36 55.51 -13.02
N LEU A 23 7.75 54.42 -12.33
CA LEU A 23 7.73 53.04 -12.84
C LEU A 23 7.25 52.08 -11.74
N ALA A 24 6.16 52.43 -11.06
CA ALA A 24 5.55 51.59 -10.02
C ALA A 24 4.00 51.56 -10.08
N LEU A 25 3.40 51.91 -11.22
CA LEU A 25 1.95 51.84 -11.45
C LEU A 25 1.61 51.18 -12.81
N GLY A 26 2.39 50.18 -13.19
CA GLY A 26 2.21 49.43 -14.43
C GLY A 26 2.61 47.95 -14.32
N THR A 27 2.59 47.38 -13.11
CA THR A 27 3.02 45.99 -12.85
C THR A 27 1.97 45.13 -12.15
N ILE A 28 0.70 45.57 -12.07
CA ILE A 28 -0.36 44.76 -11.45
C ILE A 28 -1.63 44.84 -12.28
N THR A 29 -1.64 44.15 -13.42
CA THR A 29 -2.83 43.48 -13.98
C THR A 29 -2.37 42.64 -15.17
N LEU A 30 -2.82 41.37 -15.25
CA LEU A 30 -2.60 40.39 -16.32
C LEU A 30 -1.22 39.69 -16.26
N PHE A 31 -1.02 38.44 -15.88
CA PHE A 31 -1.88 37.28 -15.69
C PHE A 31 -1.32 36.51 -14.48
N PHE A 32 -1.92 36.66 -13.30
CA PHE A 32 -2.05 35.48 -12.47
C PHE A 32 -2.99 34.58 -13.27
N GLN A 33 -2.42 33.67 -14.07
CA GLN A 33 -3.18 32.52 -14.51
C GLN A 33 -3.39 31.68 -13.25
N GLU A 34 -4.34 32.11 -12.42
CA GLU A 34 -5.13 31.20 -11.64
C GLU A 34 -5.77 30.26 -12.65
N ARG A 35 -5.05 29.19 -13.00
CA ARG A 35 -5.72 27.94 -13.34
C ARG A 35 -6.30 27.44 -12.03
N SER A 36 -7.32 28.14 -11.54
CA SER A 36 -8.44 27.51 -10.87
C SER A 36 -9.06 26.60 -11.91
N SER A 37 -8.40 25.47 -12.19
CA SER A 37 -9.09 24.39 -12.82
C SER A 37 -10.13 23.99 -11.79
N TRP A 38 -11.34 24.49 -12.00
CA TRP A 38 -12.52 23.66 -11.92
C TRP A 38 -12.22 22.40 -12.75
N GLN A 39 -11.38 21.51 -12.24
CA GLN A 39 -11.41 20.13 -12.65
C GLN A 39 -12.78 19.72 -12.16
N ALA A 40 -13.75 19.70 -13.10
CA ALA A 40 -14.84 18.76 -12.97
C ALA A 40 -14.24 17.47 -12.39
N ASN A 41 -14.92 16.83 -11.45
CA ASN A 41 -14.54 15.50 -10.97
C ASN A 41 -14.59 14.53 -12.16
N VAL A 42 -13.58 14.59 -13.03
CA VAL A 42 -13.37 13.68 -14.14
C VAL A 42 -12.85 12.45 -13.45
N LEU A 43 -13.76 11.50 -13.29
CA LEU A 43 -13.41 10.18 -12.80
C LEU A 43 -12.24 9.68 -13.69
N PRO A 44 -11.08 9.39 -13.10
CA PRO A 44 -9.81 9.40 -13.83
C PRO A 44 -9.65 8.23 -14.81
N PHE A 45 -10.50 7.20 -14.71
CA PHE A 45 -10.44 6.00 -15.51
C PHE A 45 -11.79 5.70 -16.15
N MET A 46 -11.80 5.52 -17.47
CA MET A 46 -13.01 5.29 -18.26
C MET A 46 -13.53 3.84 -18.18
N ASP A 47 -12.68 2.91 -17.77
CA ASP A 47 -12.93 1.47 -17.67
C ASP A 47 -13.28 1.01 -16.24
N VAL A 48 -13.56 1.96 -15.34
CA VAL A 48 -13.93 1.70 -13.95
C VAL A 48 -15.38 2.12 -13.73
N ASP A 49 -16.22 1.20 -13.25
CA ASP A 49 -17.52 1.54 -12.67
C ASP A 49 -17.31 2.06 -11.24
N TRP A 50 -17.43 3.37 -11.05
CA TRP A 50 -17.16 4.05 -9.78
C TRP A 50 -18.21 3.80 -8.70
N ASN A 51 -19.38 3.26 -9.05
CA ASN A 51 -20.40 2.87 -8.07
C ASN A 51 -20.20 1.43 -7.57
N SER A 52 -19.32 0.66 -8.19
CA SER A 52 -19.01 -0.71 -7.81
C SER A 52 -18.07 -0.79 -6.60
N ARG A 53 -17.94 -1.99 -6.01
CA ARG A 53 -16.94 -2.27 -4.97
C ARG A 53 -15.52 -2.01 -5.50
N GLN A 54 -15.27 -2.41 -6.73
CA GLN A 54 -14.02 -2.24 -7.46
C GLN A 54 -13.69 -0.76 -7.58
N GLY A 55 -14.63 0.05 -8.07
CA GLY A 55 -14.45 1.49 -8.23
C GLY A 55 -14.13 2.21 -6.93
N ASN A 56 -14.85 1.87 -5.86
CA ASN A 56 -14.55 2.39 -4.52
C ASN A 56 -13.13 2.03 -4.05
N ALA A 57 -12.69 0.79 -4.29
CA ALA A 57 -11.35 0.34 -3.95
C ALA A 57 -10.28 1.06 -4.79
N VAL A 58 -10.50 1.22 -6.10
CA VAL A 58 -9.62 1.97 -6.99
C VAL A 58 -9.51 3.43 -6.55
N PHE A 59 -10.63 4.07 -6.22
CA PHE A 59 -10.65 5.43 -5.72
C PHE A 59 -9.83 5.59 -4.43
N PHE A 60 -9.99 4.66 -3.49
CA PHE A 60 -9.22 4.66 -2.25
C PHE A 60 -7.71 4.56 -2.53
N LEU A 61 -7.27 3.55 -3.27
CA LEU A 61 -5.84 3.35 -3.52
C LEU A 61 -5.23 4.50 -4.35
N LEU A 62 -5.99 5.06 -5.29
CA LEU A 62 -5.55 6.20 -6.09
C LEU A 62 -5.37 7.45 -5.23
N SER A 63 -6.35 7.79 -4.39
CA SER A 63 -6.30 8.97 -3.53
C SER A 63 -5.18 8.91 -2.48
N HIS A 64 -4.70 7.70 -2.15
CA HIS A 64 -3.55 7.48 -1.26
C HIS A 64 -2.23 7.27 -2.00
N GLY A 65 -2.20 7.39 -3.33
CA GLY A 65 -0.99 7.24 -4.14
C GLY A 65 -0.42 5.80 -4.17
N ILE A 66 -1.23 4.79 -3.84
CA ILE A 66 -0.81 3.38 -3.78
C ILE A 66 -0.81 2.76 -5.18
N ILE A 67 -1.79 3.13 -6.01
CA ILE A 67 -1.93 2.64 -7.38
C ILE A 67 -2.24 3.78 -8.33
N ASN A 68 -1.76 3.68 -9.57
CA ASN A 68 -2.08 4.58 -10.67
C ASN A 68 -2.65 3.78 -11.84
N GLY A 69 -3.38 4.47 -12.72
CA GLY A 69 -3.77 3.94 -14.03
C GLY A 69 -2.66 4.13 -15.06
N PHE A 70 -3.05 3.96 -16.32
CA PHE A 70 -2.18 4.03 -17.48
C PHE A 70 -2.33 5.37 -18.21
N PRO A 71 -1.36 5.77 -19.06
CA PRO A 71 -1.42 7.03 -19.81
C PRO A 71 -2.62 7.17 -20.75
N ASP A 72 -3.29 6.06 -21.07
CA ASP A 72 -4.50 5.99 -21.90
C ASP A 72 -5.81 6.24 -21.10
N ASN A 73 -5.71 6.74 -19.87
CA ASN A 73 -6.83 6.97 -18.94
C ASN A 73 -7.63 5.70 -18.62
N THR A 74 -6.95 4.56 -18.56
CA THR A 74 -7.54 3.29 -18.11
C THR A 74 -6.89 2.79 -16.82
N PHE A 75 -7.62 2.00 -16.04
CA PHE A 75 -7.11 1.30 -14.87
C PHE A 75 -6.62 -0.11 -15.20
N LYS A 76 -7.22 -0.76 -16.20
CA LYS A 76 -7.02 -2.15 -16.62
C LYS A 76 -7.20 -3.14 -15.48
N GLY A 77 -8.35 -3.08 -14.82
CA GLY A 77 -8.58 -3.78 -13.56
C GLY A 77 -8.48 -5.32 -13.64
N ASP A 78 -8.76 -5.90 -14.80
CA ASP A 78 -8.67 -7.36 -15.01
C ASP A 78 -7.26 -7.85 -15.39
N GLU A 79 -6.32 -6.93 -15.64
CA GLU A 79 -4.92 -7.31 -15.90
C GLU A 79 -4.27 -7.88 -14.64
N TYR A 80 -3.44 -8.91 -14.84
CA TYR A 80 -2.68 -9.51 -13.74
C TYR A 80 -1.58 -8.59 -13.24
N VAL A 81 -1.40 -8.57 -11.93
CA VAL A 81 -0.33 -7.79 -11.29
C VAL A 81 0.95 -8.61 -11.26
N THR A 82 2.03 -8.03 -11.76
CA THR A 82 3.36 -8.65 -11.69
C THR A 82 3.92 -8.59 -10.27
N ARG A 83 4.86 -9.50 -9.95
CA ARG A 83 5.55 -9.51 -8.65
C ARG A 83 6.28 -8.19 -8.36
N ALA A 84 6.86 -7.55 -9.38
CA ALA A 84 7.46 -6.22 -9.26
C ALA A 84 6.44 -5.14 -8.87
N GLN A 85 5.28 -5.11 -9.54
CA GLN A 85 4.21 -4.18 -9.21
C GLN A 85 3.66 -4.45 -7.79
N ALA A 86 3.50 -5.72 -7.41
CA ALA A 86 3.08 -6.08 -6.06
C ALA A 86 4.06 -5.58 -5.00
N ALA A 87 5.38 -5.69 -5.22
CA ALA A 87 6.40 -5.18 -4.30
C ALA A 87 6.28 -3.66 -4.10
N LYS A 88 6.11 -2.92 -5.19
CA LYS A 88 5.84 -1.47 -5.13
C LYS A 88 4.57 -1.16 -4.36
N ILE A 89 3.47 -1.84 -4.68
CA ILE A 89 2.17 -1.64 -4.02
C ILE A 89 2.27 -1.88 -2.52
N MET A 90 2.97 -2.94 -2.07
CA MET A 90 3.14 -3.23 -0.64
C MET A 90 3.87 -2.12 0.10
N LEU A 91 4.98 -1.62 -0.46
CA LEU A 91 5.75 -0.53 0.15
C LEU A 91 4.91 0.75 0.25
N LEU A 92 4.17 1.09 -0.82
CA LEU A 92 3.32 2.28 -0.83
C LEU A 92 2.13 2.17 0.11
N ALA A 93 1.46 1.00 0.14
CA ALA A 93 0.36 0.76 1.07
C ALA A 93 0.88 0.87 2.52
N GLY A 94 1.97 0.19 2.87
CA GLY A 94 2.57 0.29 4.20
C GLY A 94 3.21 1.64 4.54
N ALA A 95 3.15 2.65 3.65
CA ALA A 95 3.85 3.93 3.78
C ALA A 95 5.35 3.76 4.13
N LEU A 96 5.98 2.72 3.59
CA LEU A 96 7.35 2.35 3.89
C LEU A 96 8.32 3.12 2.99
N PRO A 97 9.40 3.71 3.55
CA PRO A 97 10.34 4.49 2.76
C PRO A 97 11.11 3.59 1.78
N ILE A 98 11.32 4.08 0.56
CA ILE A 98 12.16 3.42 -0.45
C ILE A 98 13.62 3.77 -0.15
N THR A 99 14.36 2.82 0.42
CA THR A 99 15.71 3.06 0.96
C THR A 99 16.84 2.55 0.08
N HIS A 100 16.51 1.89 -1.03
CA HIS A 100 17.49 1.35 -1.97
C HIS A 100 17.25 1.92 -3.36
N THR A 101 18.33 2.13 -4.11
CA THR A 101 18.30 2.56 -5.52
C THR A 101 18.83 1.49 -6.47
N ALA A 102 19.42 0.42 -5.93
CA ALA A 102 20.13 -0.62 -6.67
C ALA A 102 19.76 -2.02 -6.12
N ASN A 103 19.79 -3.03 -6.98
CA ASN A 103 19.61 -4.44 -6.65
C ASN A 103 20.79 -4.97 -5.83
N ASN A 104 22.02 -4.51 -6.07
CA ASN A 104 23.24 -4.92 -5.36
C ASN A 104 23.41 -6.45 -5.33
N GLY A 105 23.03 -7.11 -6.42
CA GLY A 105 23.06 -8.57 -6.53
C GLY A 105 22.09 -9.31 -5.61
N LYS A 106 21.04 -8.68 -5.05
CA LYS A 106 20.04 -9.44 -4.25
C LYS A 106 19.34 -10.53 -5.09
N PHE A 107 19.05 -10.23 -6.36
CA PHE A 107 18.48 -11.19 -7.31
C PHE A 107 19.20 -11.18 -8.66
N THR A 108 19.35 -12.35 -9.27
CA THR A 108 20.09 -12.49 -10.54
C THR A 108 19.33 -12.01 -11.77
N ASP A 109 18.01 -11.84 -11.66
CA ASP A 109 17.10 -11.46 -12.75
C ASP A 109 16.48 -10.06 -12.55
N VAL A 110 17.13 -9.23 -11.72
CA VAL A 110 16.77 -7.83 -11.47
C VAL A 110 17.94 -6.96 -11.91
N ALA A 111 17.79 -6.27 -13.04
CA ALA A 111 18.78 -5.34 -13.56
C ALA A 111 18.80 -4.04 -12.74
N GLU A 112 19.93 -3.34 -12.70
CA GLU A 112 20.12 -2.15 -11.85
C GLU A 112 19.29 -0.93 -12.30
N ASP A 113 18.95 -0.85 -13.59
CA ASP A 113 18.31 0.30 -14.25
C ASP A 113 16.80 0.14 -14.48
N GLU A 114 16.19 -0.90 -13.93
CA GLU A 114 14.75 -1.14 -14.05
C GLU A 114 13.92 -0.31 -13.06
N TRP A 115 12.73 0.15 -13.50
CA TRP A 115 11.84 1.00 -12.68
C TRP A 115 11.45 0.34 -11.35
N TYR A 116 11.43 -0.99 -11.32
CA TYR A 116 11.05 -1.77 -10.14
C TYR A 116 12.20 -2.03 -9.18
N THR A 117 13.45 -1.82 -9.59
CA THR A 117 14.63 -2.19 -8.81
C THR A 117 14.68 -1.55 -7.42
N PRO A 118 14.41 -0.23 -7.26
CA PRO A 118 14.33 0.39 -5.93
C PRO A 118 13.32 -0.30 -5.00
N TYR A 119 12.15 -0.67 -5.54
CA TYR A 119 11.08 -1.29 -4.77
C TYR A 119 11.39 -2.74 -4.42
N VAL A 120 11.91 -3.52 -5.37
CA VAL A 120 12.30 -4.91 -5.15
C VAL A 120 13.44 -5.00 -4.14
N ALA A 121 14.49 -4.20 -4.30
CA ALA A 121 15.61 -4.18 -3.36
C ALA A 121 15.16 -3.79 -1.94
N THR A 122 14.32 -2.74 -1.84
CA THR A 122 13.76 -2.26 -0.56
C THR A 122 12.86 -3.30 0.12
N ALA A 123 11.97 -3.94 -0.63
CA ALA A 123 11.07 -4.95 -0.10
C ALA A 123 11.83 -6.22 0.34
N ALA A 124 12.89 -6.60 -0.39
CA ALA A 124 13.73 -7.74 -0.02
C ALA A 124 14.51 -7.48 1.27
N ASP A 125 15.05 -6.27 1.41
CA ASP A 125 15.78 -5.83 2.60
C ASP A 125 14.91 -5.84 3.87
N ARG A 126 13.62 -5.49 3.72
CA ARG A 126 12.62 -5.55 4.78
C ARG A 126 12.05 -6.95 5.02
N GLY A 127 12.50 -7.95 4.26
CA GLY A 127 11.99 -9.32 4.36
C GLY A 127 10.57 -9.52 3.82
N ILE A 128 9.94 -8.50 3.22
CA ILE A 128 8.58 -8.55 2.65
C ILE A 128 8.53 -9.58 1.51
N ILE A 129 9.51 -9.51 0.60
CA ILE A 129 9.64 -10.45 -0.52
C ILE A 129 10.82 -11.39 -0.32
N ARG A 130 10.75 -12.55 -0.99
CA ARG A 130 11.87 -13.47 -1.17
C ARG A 130 11.90 -13.94 -2.62
N GLY A 131 13.09 -14.28 -3.10
CA GLY A 131 13.28 -14.90 -4.40
C GLY A 131 13.13 -16.42 -4.32
N TYR A 132 13.02 -17.06 -5.48
CA TYR A 132 13.07 -18.50 -5.62
C TYR A 132 14.53 -18.93 -5.62
N HIS A 133 14.85 -19.88 -4.75
CA HIS A 133 16.16 -20.53 -4.72
C HIS A 133 16.09 -21.80 -5.58
N SER A 134 17.06 -21.97 -6.47
CA SER A 134 17.43 -23.30 -6.96
C SER A 134 18.62 -23.75 -6.12
N SER A 135 18.72 -25.05 -5.83
CA SER A 135 19.61 -25.67 -4.82
C SER A 135 21.08 -25.24 -4.81
N GLN A 136 21.55 -24.50 -5.83
CA GLN A 136 22.95 -24.11 -6.06
C GLN A 136 23.09 -22.71 -6.69
N SER A 137 22.02 -21.90 -6.76
CA SER A 137 22.05 -20.60 -7.44
C SER A 137 21.54 -19.47 -6.55
N GLN A 138 22.12 -18.29 -6.76
CA GLN A 138 21.65 -17.03 -6.19
C GLN A 138 20.19 -16.79 -6.61
N ALA A 139 19.38 -16.25 -5.70
CA ALA A 139 17.93 -16.23 -5.84
C ALA A 139 17.46 -15.45 -7.08
N GLN A 140 16.36 -15.90 -7.70
CA GLN A 140 15.65 -15.17 -8.76
C GLN A 140 14.35 -14.61 -8.20
N PHE A 141 14.02 -13.35 -8.48
CA PHE A 141 12.78 -12.73 -8.03
C PHE A 141 11.60 -12.96 -8.97
N LYS A 142 11.86 -13.12 -10.27
CA LYS A 142 10.89 -13.20 -11.37
C LYS A 142 9.97 -11.96 -11.44
N PRO A 143 10.53 -10.74 -11.63
CA PRO A 143 9.80 -9.49 -11.50
C PRO A 143 8.59 -9.36 -12.44
N ARG A 144 8.67 -9.97 -13.62
CA ARG A 144 7.62 -9.89 -14.66
C ARG A 144 6.54 -10.98 -14.55
N ASN A 145 6.71 -11.97 -13.68
CA ASN A 145 5.70 -12.99 -13.49
C ASN A 145 4.50 -12.42 -12.71
N PRO A 146 3.27 -12.86 -13.00
CA PRO A 146 2.11 -12.56 -12.15
C PRO A 146 2.33 -13.01 -10.71
N VAL A 147 1.89 -12.19 -9.75
CA VAL A 147 1.89 -12.54 -8.33
C VAL A 147 0.72 -13.48 -8.04
N SER A 148 0.99 -14.58 -7.34
CA SER A 148 -0.07 -15.49 -6.89
C SER A 148 -0.77 -14.97 -5.63
N THR A 149 -1.95 -15.52 -5.33
CA THR A 149 -2.69 -15.20 -4.11
C THR A 149 -1.87 -15.48 -2.84
N ALA A 150 -1.18 -16.62 -2.78
CA ALA A 150 -0.32 -16.99 -1.65
C ALA A 150 0.86 -16.04 -1.46
N GLU A 151 1.47 -15.60 -2.56
CA GLU A 151 2.59 -14.67 -2.55
C GLU A 151 2.16 -13.30 -2.08
N PHE A 152 1.07 -12.78 -2.64
CA PHE A 152 0.48 -11.52 -2.24
C PHE A 152 0.13 -11.49 -0.75
N LEU A 153 -0.53 -12.52 -0.23
CA LEU A 153 -0.90 -12.59 1.19
C LEU A 153 0.32 -12.65 2.12
N THR A 154 1.37 -13.33 1.68
CA THR A 154 2.62 -13.39 2.45
C THR A 154 3.31 -12.03 2.46
N MET A 155 3.33 -11.34 1.33
CA MET A 155 3.86 -9.98 1.25
C MET A 155 3.04 -9.02 2.11
N LEU A 156 1.72 -9.10 2.06
CA LEU A 156 0.81 -8.28 2.85
C LEU A 156 1.00 -8.53 4.35
N GLY A 157 0.99 -9.79 4.78
CA GLY A 157 1.18 -10.16 6.18
C GLY A 157 2.50 -9.66 6.76
N ARG A 158 3.58 -9.72 5.98
CA ARG A 158 4.90 -9.20 6.38
C ARG A 158 4.99 -7.68 6.36
N THR A 159 4.26 -7.03 5.46
CA THR A 159 4.25 -5.56 5.36
C THR A 159 3.57 -4.93 6.58
N PHE A 160 2.50 -5.55 7.05
CA PHE A 160 1.66 -5.01 8.13
C PHE A 160 1.80 -5.78 9.46
N ASP A 161 2.79 -6.68 9.55
CA ASP A 161 3.10 -7.50 10.72
C ASP A 161 1.86 -8.17 11.34
N PHE A 162 1.07 -8.83 10.49
CA PHE A 162 -0.16 -9.48 10.95
C PHE A 162 0.15 -10.70 11.81
N GLU A 163 -0.78 -10.99 12.72
CA GLU A 163 -0.83 -12.29 13.36
C GLU A 163 -0.85 -13.38 12.27
N GLU A 164 0.13 -14.24 12.38
CA GLU A 164 0.20 -15.47 11.63
C GLU A 164 -0.69 -16.48 12.38
N TYR A 165 -1.50 -17.30 11.70
CA TYR A 165 -2.36 -18.37 12.30
C TYR A 165 -3.80 -18.04 12.74
N TRP A 166 -4.47 -17.04 12.15
CA TRP A 166 -5.92 -16.96 12.29
C TRP A 166 -6.62 -18.22 11.74
N PRO A 167 -7.60 -18.81 12.45
CA PRO A 167 -8.41 -19.88 11.91
C PRO A 167 -9.13 -19.44 10.63
N HIS A 168 -9.22 -20.34 9.64
CA HIS A 168 -9.94 -20.08 8.39
C HIS A 168 -10.73 -21.31 7.92
N GLY A 169 -11.75 -21.07 7.08
CA GLY A 169 -12.59 -22.11 6.49
C GLY A 169 -12.18 -22.56 5.08
N TYR A 170 -11.05 -22.07 4.54
CA TYR A 170 -10.59 -22.44 3.20
C TYR A 170 -10.26 -23.93 3.07
N ARG A 171 -10.85 -24.59 2.06
CA ARG A 171 -10.72 -26.03 1.80
C ARG A 171 -9.46 -26.39 1.01
N ASP A 172 -8.89 -25.42 0.32
CA ASP A 172 -7.72 -25.54 -0.56
C ASP A 172 -6.45 -24.92 0.06
N VAL A 173 -6.43 -24.76 1.37
CA VAL A 173 -5.25 -24.31 2.13
C VAL A 173 -4.82 -25.44 3.07
N PRO A 174 -3.93 -26.33 2.62
CA PRO A 174 -3.38 -27.36 3.48
C PRO A 174 -2.56 -26.76 4.62
N GLN A 175 -2.68 -27.33 5.82
CA GLN A 175 -1.86 -26.96 6.97
C GLN A 175 -0.38 -27.22 6.70
N GLY A 176 0.50 -26.42 7.32
CA GLY A 176 1.96 -26.56 7.20
C GLY A 176 2.54 -26.03 5.89
N THR A 177 1.73 -25.53 4.96
CA THR A 177 2.23 -24.83 3.78
C THR A 177 2.78 -23.46 4.15
N TRP A 178 3.78 -22.98 3.41
CA TRP A 178 4.48 -21.73 3.74
C TRP A 178 3.57 -20.49 3.78
N TYR A 179 2.40 -20.54 3.13
CA TYR A 179 1.40 -19.48 3.09
C TYR A 179 0.19 -19.73 4.01
N SER A 180 0.02 -20.94 4.57
CA SER A 180 -1.17 -21.25 5.38
C SER A 180 -1.32 -20.29 6.57
N ARG A 181 -0.18 -19.87 7.14
CA ARG A 181 -0.16 -18.93 8.26
C ARG A 181 -0.72 -17.54 7.92
N HIS A 182 -0.77 -17.17 6.64
CA HIS A 182 -1.33 -15.91 6.16
C HIS A 182 -2.75 -16.04 5.61
N ALA A 183 -3.23 -17.26 5.31
CA ALA A 183 -4.57 -17.49 4.78
C ALA A 183 -5.67 -17.02 5.74
N GLY A 184 -5.43 -17.16 7.05
CA GLY A 184 -6.32 -16.64 8.09
C GLY A 184 -6.58 -15.14 7.99
N ASN A 185 -5.57 -14.35 7.59
CA ASN A 185 -5.73 -12.91 7.38
C ASN A 185 -6.70 -12.59 6.23
N ALA A 186 -6.67 -13.38 5.15
CA ALA A 186 -7.61 -13.22 4.04
C ALA A 186 -9.07 -13.40 4.49
N TRP A 187 -9.30 -14.39 5.36
CA TRP A 187 -10.62 -14.66 5.94
C TRP A 187 -11.05 -13.56 6.90
N TYR A 188 -10.17 -13.21 7.85
CA TYR A 188 -10.46 -12.26 8.91
C TYR A 188 -10.78 -10.86 8.34
N TYR A 189 -9.96 -10.37 7.42
CA TYR A 189 -10.10 -9.04 6.82
C TYR A 189 -10.97 -8.99 5.55
N GLU A 190 -11.59 -10.10 5.14
CA GLU A 190 -12.37 -10.19 3.90
C GLU A 190 -11.61 -9.66 2.67
N LEU A 191 -10.34 -10.02 2.56
CA LEU A 191 -9.48 -9.51 1.48
C LEU A 191 -10.01 -9.93 0.10
N PHE A 192 -10.68 -11.08 0.02
CA PHE A 192 -11.27 -11.62 -1.20
C PHE A 192 -12.75 -11.98 -0.94
N PRO A 193 -13.69 -11.02 -1.01
CA PRO A 193 -15.07 -11.21 -0.60
C PRO A 193 -15.83 -12.26 -1.43
N GLU A 194 -15.43 -12.46 -2.68
CA GLU A 194 -16.03 -13.46 -3.57
C GLU A 194 -15.45 -14.88 -3.37
N ARG A 195 -14.40 -15.03 -2.54
CA ARG A 195 -13.70 -16.29 -2.29
C ARG A 195 -14.03 -16.81 -0.90
N ILE A 196 -15.15 -17.52 -0.80
CA ILE A 196 -15.70 -17.99 0.49
C ILE A 196 -15.03 -19.29 0.95
N PHE A 197 -15.11 -20.37 0.17
CA PHE A 197 -14.60 -21.69 0.58
C PHE A 197 -13.24 -22.06 -0.02
N TYR A 198 -12.82 -21.36 -1.08
CA TYR A 198 -11.60 -21.64 -1.82
C TYR A 198 -10.80 -20.35 -1.96
N LEU A 199 -9.59 -20.33 -1.42
CA LEU A 199 -8.71 -19.17 -1.48
C LEU A 199 -8.03 -19.03 -2.86
N GLU A 200 -7.83 -20.15 -3.55
CA GLU A 200 -7.09 -20.29 -4.79
C GLU A 200 -5.62 -19.83 -4.67
N PRO A 201 -4.80 -20.44 -3.78
CA PRO A 201 -3.49 -19.90 -3.42
C PRO A 201 -2.52 -19.70 -4.60
N GLN A 202 -2.63 -20.52 -5.64
CA GLN A 202 -1.76 -20.46 -6.82
C GLN A 202 -2.29 -19.52 -7.91
N ARG A 203 -3.55 -19.07 -7.82
CA ARG A 203 -4.14 -18.25 -8.87
C ARG A 203 -3.50 -16.85 -8.86
N PRO A 204 -3.10 -16.33 -10.03
CA PRO A 204 -2.69 -14.94 -10.19
C PRO A 204 -3.78 -13.96 -9.76
N LEU A 205 -3.37 -12.82 -9.19
CA LEU A 205 -4.27 -11.74 -8.81
C LEU A 205 -4.36 -10.67 -9.88
N THR A 206 -5.60 -10.21 -10.13
CA THR A 206 -5.83 -9.02 -10.97
C THR A 206 -5.64 -7.72 -10.19
N ARG A 207 -5.56 -6.61 -10.91
CA ARG A 207 -5.47 -5.26 -10.32
C ARG A 207 -6.70 -4.93 -9.48
N TYR A 208 -7.91 -5.36 -9.89
CA TYR A 208 -9.12 -5.20 -9.10
C TYR A 208 -9.08 -6.00 -7.79
N GLU A 209 -8.61 -7.24 -7.83
CA GLU A 209 -8.56 -8.08 -6.64
C GLU A 209 -7.56 -7.53 -5.61
N ILE A 210 -6.41 -7.05 -6.05
CA ILE A 210 -5.43 -6.39 -5.17
C ILE A 210 -6.00 -5.08 -4.61
N ALA A 211 -6.67 -4.27 -5.44
CA ALA A 211 -7.29 -3.04 -4.97
C ALA A 211 -8.34 -3.32 -3.89
N ILE A 212 -9.23 -4.30 -4.12
CA ILE A 212 -10.24 -4.71 -3.14
C ILE A 212 -9.56 -5.20 -1.85
N ALA A 213 -8.57 -6.07 -1.94
CA ALA A 213 -7.89 -6.62 -0.77
C ALA A 213 -7.28 -5.52 0.10
N ILE A 214 -6.55 -4.58 -0.51
CA ILE A 214 -5.95 -3.45 0.22
C ILE A 214 -7.06 -2.54 0.74
N HIS A 215 -8.06 -2.16 -0.05
CA HIS A 215 -9.15 -1.31 0.44
C HIS A 215 -9.89 -1.93 1.64
N GLN A 216 -10.18 -3.23 1.61
CA GLN A 216 -10.82 -3.96 2.72
C GLN A 216 -9.96 -3.95 3.98
N LEU A 217 -8.65 -4.08 3.83
CA LEU A 217 -7.71 -3.96 4.94
C LEU A 217 -7.79 -2.58 5.64
N TYR A 218 -7.97 -1.49 4.89
CA TYR A 218 -8.07 -0.13 5.44
C TYR A 218 -9.47 0.23 5.92
N ARG A 219 -10.52 -0.39 5.35
CA ARG A 219 -11.91 -0.05 5.66
C ARG A 219 -12.35 -0.45 7.07
N GLN A 220 -11.73 -1.49 7.65
CA GLN A 220 -12.02 -2.10 8.95
C GLN A 220 -13.31 -1.61 9.65
N PRO A 221 -14.45 -2.33 9.54
CA PRO A 221 -15.56 -2.09 10.45
C PRO A 221 -15.23 -2.69 11.82
N GLU A 222 -15.80 -2.11 12.88
CA GLU A 222 -15.96 -2.82 14.15
C GLU A 222 -16.54 -4.23 13.89
N ARG A 223 -16.00 -5.24 14.60
CA ARG A 223 -16.39 -6.66 14.62
C ARG A 223 -17.62 -7.01 13.77
N LYS A 224 -17.46 -7.82 12.70
CA LYS A 224 -18.60 -8.31 11.92
C LYS A 224 -19.67 -8.95 12.82
N LYS A 225 -20.94 -8.59 12.58
CA LYS A 225 -22.07 -9.40 13.05
C LYS A 225 -22.00 -10.78 12.38
N GLY A 226 -22.01 -11.85 13.18
CA GLY A 226 -21.98 -13.23 12.69
C GLY A 226 -20.62 -13.93 12.66
N LEU A 227 -19.51 -13.27 13.03
CA LEU A 227 -18.28 -13.99 13.35
C LEU A 227 -18.51 -14.88 14.59
N PRO A 228 -18.05 -16.14 14.58
CA PRO A 228 -18.12 -16.98 15.75
C PRO A 228 -17.49 -16.34 16.99
N TRP A 229 -18.14 -16.49 18.14
CA TRP A 229 -17.75 -15.83 19.40
C TRP A 229 -16.33 -16.18 19.88
N TRP A 230 -15.75 -17.29 19.41
CA TRP A 230 -14.40 -17.72 19.77
C TRP A 230 -13.29 -17.01 18.98
N ILE A 231 -13.64 -16.14 18.02
CA ILE A 231 -12.68 -15.26 17.35
C ILE A 231 -12.57 -13.98 18.18
N PRO A 232 -11.42 -13.71 18.85
CA PRO A 232 -11.29 -12.55 19.71
C PRO A 232 -11.40 -11.24 18.92
N PRO A 233 -12.03 -10.19 19.48
CA PRO A 233 -11.93 -8.84 18.93
C PRO A 233 -10.47 -8.36 18.96
N ARG A 234 -10.09 -7.50 18.01
CA ARG A 234 -8.76 -6.89 17.95
C ARG A 234 -8.45 -6.19 19.29
N LEU A 235 -7.43 -6.64 20.01
CA LEU A 235 -6.88 -5.93 21.18
C LEU A 235 -5.69 -5.08 20.70
N PRO A 236 -5.76 -3.74 20.73
CA PRO A 236 -4.60 -2.92 20.43
C PRO A 236 -3.50 -3.17 21.48
N GLY A 237 -2.31 -3.61 21.04
CA GLY A 237 -1.09 -3.50 21.84
C GLY A 237 -0.75 -4.64 22.81
N LEU A 238 -1.10 -5.91 22.53
CA LEU A 238 -0.67 -7.04 23.38
C LEU A 238 0.25 -8.01 22.61
N SER A 239 1.46 -8.23 23.13
CA SER A 239 2.39 -9.25 22.65
C SER A 239 1.79 -10.66 22.82
N GLN A 240 1.98 -11.53 21.82
CA GLN A 240 1.36 -12.85 21.65
C GLN A 240 1.60 -13.92 22.73
N THR A 241 1.95 -13.59 23.97
CA THR A 241 2.34 -14.60 24.99
C THR A 241 1.20 -15.23 25.77
N SER A 242 -0.07 -15.02 25.43
CA SER A 242 -1.16 -15.64 26.23
C SER A 242 -2.47 -15.84 25.48
N ILE A 243 -2.48 -16.62 24.41
CA ILE A 243 -3.72 -17.24 23.93
C ILE A 243 -3.53 -18.76 23.95
N PRO A 244 -4.14 -19.49 24.90
CA PRO A 244 -4.13 -20.94 24.83
C PRO A 244 -5.01 -21.38 23.67
N LEU A 245 -4.39 -22.01 22.66
CA LEU A 245 -5.06 -22.74 21.60
C LEU A 245 -5.80 -23.96 22.20
N GLN A 246 -7.01 -23.75 22.71
CA GLN A 246 -7.97 -24.85 22.85
C GLN A 246 -9.33 -24.40 22.31
N SER A 247 -9.69 -24.94 21.15
CA SER A 247 -11.07 -24.98 20.68
C SER A 247 -11.97 -25.69 21.72
N PRO A 248 -13.27 -25.37 21.83
CA PRO A 248 -14.18 -26.13 22.70
C PRO A 248 -14.15 -27.61 22.31
N ARG A 249 -13.73 -28.46 23.24
CA ARG A 249 -13.91 -29.92 23.13
C ARG A 249 -15.41 -30.19 23.15
N VAL A 250 -15.94 -30.87 22.12
CA VAL A 250 -17.27 -31.47 22.16
C VAL A 250 -17.29 -32.41 23.37
N ARG A 251 -18.06 -32.05 24.41
CA ARG A 251 -18.16 -32.88 25.62
C ARG A 251 -19.17 -33.99 25.34
N GLN A 252 -18.67 -35.23 25.41
CA GLN A 252 -19.45 -36.46 25.31
C GLN A 252 -20.58 -36.49 26.35
N SER A 253 -21.77 -36.93 25.95
CA SER A 253 -22.83 -37.35 26.88
C SER A 253 -22.50 -38.77 27.39
N SER A 254 -21.86 -38.85 28.55
CA SER A 254 -21.84 -40.06 29.36
C SER A 254 -23.13 -40.12 30.19
N SER A 255 -24.06 -41.02 29.84
CA SER A 255 -25.13 -41.43 30.74
C SER A 255 -24.60 -42.54 31.66
N SER A 256 -24.35 -42.20 32.91
CA SER A 256 -24.14 -43.16 33.99
C SER A 256 -25.38 -43.15 34.89
N SER A 257 -26.08 -44.28 34.98
CA SER A 257 -26.97 -44.58 36.10
C SER A 257 -26.45 -45.80 36.86
N SER A 258 -26.34 -45.58 38.16
CA SER A 258 -25.76 -46.35 39.25
C SER A 258 -26.41 -47.70 39.60
N SER A 259 -25.55 -48.67 39.93
CA SER A 259 -25.57 -49.64 41.06
C SER A 259 -26.87 -50.32 41.52
N PHE A 260 -26.81 -51.65 41.71
CA PHE A 260 -27.28 -52.29 42.94
C PHE A 260 -26.54 -53.60 43.24
N THR A 261 -26.20 -53.78 44.52
CA THR A 261 -25.56 -54.93 45.17
C THR A 261 -26.49 -56.13 45.33
N GLY A 262 -25.95 -57.35 45.31
CA GLY A 262 -26.62 -58.60 45.67
C GLY A 262 -25.95 -59.79 45.02
#